data_AF-A0A6B3I225-F1
#
_entry.id   AF-A0A6B3I225-F1
#
_cell.length_a   1.000
_cell.length_b   1.000
_cell.length_c   1.000
_cell.angle_alpha   90.00
_cell.angle_beta   90.00
_cell.angle_gamma   90.00
#
_symmetry.space_group_name_H-M   'P 1'
#
loop_
_entity.id
_entity.type
_entity.pdbx_description
1 polymer ?
#
loop_
_entity_poly.entity_id
_entity_poly.type
_entity_poly.pdbx_seq_one_letter_code
_entity_poly.pdbx_strand_id
1 'polypeptide(L)'
;WREAVFLAAGVSLQSAVFLLITASVDRTRPDVERLDDSPPTSSYTSGHTGAATALYAGLAVLVLSRVRGPWRRPLAALLLLVPLLVGLARLYRGMHHPTDVAGGLLNGSLSLIVVGRAVLADHSWAARPPADAMDIAVAAAERRAAPARKHATVVVNPTVTDPATRDQLALVLAQHGYRAPSFVDTTAQDTGGGQTAEALRGGAELIVVCGGDGTVRAVADAMAGSGVPLVLVPCGTGNLLVRNLGLPIRPADALAAGLTGEPHALDLGRIEGDGFPTVHFTAMAGAGLDAAMLEETSDRAKSALGWPAYVLAGARGLRAPRMRLAVRLDGGPELHRT
;
A
#
# COMPACT_ATOMS: atom_id res chain seq x y z
N TRP A 1 -1.44 6.09 -7.09
CA TRP A 1 -0.82 6.82 -8.21
C TRP A 1 0.10 5.92 -9.02
N ARG A 2 0.96 5.10 -8.38
CA ARG A 2 1.79 4.07 -9.03
C ARG A 2 0.98 3.14 -9.95
N GLU A 3 -0.27 2.78 -9.63
CA GLU A 3 -1.09 1.93 -10.51
C GLU A 3 -1.50 2.62 -11.82
N ALA A 4 -1.94 3.87 -11.73
CA ALA A 4 -2.30 4.67 -12.91
C ALA A 4 -1.06 4.92 -13.78
N VAL A 5 0.09 5.20 -13.15
CA VAL A 5 1.37 5.37 -13.85
C VAL A 5 1.81 4.07 -14.50
N PHE A 6 1.69 2.92 -13.83
CA PHE A 6 2.03 1.61 -14.40
C PHE A 6 1.25 1.32 -15.69
N LEU A 7 -0.07 1.52 -15.67
CA LEU A 7 -0.90 1.31 -16.87
C LEU A 7 -0.59 2.32 -17.97
N ALA A 8 -0.55 3.61 -17.64
CA ALA A 8 -0.31 4.67 -18.61
C ALA A 8 1.07 4.53 -19.26
N ALA A 9 2.12 4.30 -18.47
CA ALA A 9 3.47 4.10 -18.96
C ALA A 9 3.62 2.78 -19.73
N GLY A 10 2.95 1.71 -19.30
CA GLY A 10 2.94 0.42 -20.02
C GLY A 10 2.37 0.53 -21.43
N VAL A 11 1.20 1.17 -21.57
CA VAL A 11 0.57 1.42 -22.89
C VAL A 11 1.39 2.39 -23.74
N SER A 12 1.97 3.43 -23.12
CA SER A 12 2.80 4.41 -23.83
C SER A 12 4.08 3.78 -24.36
N LEU A 13 4.77 2.97 -23.55
CA LEU A 13 5.99 2.26 -23.95
C LEU A 13 5.70 1.28 -25.09
N GLN A 14 4.62 0.50 -24.98
CA GLN A 14 4.20 -0.41 -26.04
C GLN A 14 3.94 0.33 -27.36
N SER A 15 3.26 1.48 -27.30
CA SER A 15 2.97 2.32 -28.47
C SER A 15 4.24 2.88 -29.11
N ALA A 16 5.19 3.36 -28.30
CA ALA A 16 6.47 3.85 -28.79
C ALA A 16 7.28 2.77 -29.50
N VAL A 17 7.37 1.57 -28.89
CA VAL A 17 8.05 0.41 -29.50
C VAL A 17 7.35 -0.01 -30.80
N PHE A 18 6.02 -0.01 -30.82
CA PHE A 18 5.25 -0.31 -32.03
C PHE A 18 5.56 0.68 -33.16
N LEU A 19 5.58 1.99 -32.88
CA LEU A 19 5.88 3.02 -33.88
C LEU A 19 7.31 2.89 -34.42
N LEU A 20 8.28 2.63 -33.54
CA LEU A 20 9.68 2.40 -33.94
C LEU A 20 9.84 1.19 -34.86
N ILE A 21 9.19 0.07 -34.52
CA ILE A 21 9.22 -1.14 -35.35
C ILE A 21 8.53 -0.88 -36.69
N THR A 22 7.36 -0.24 -36.68
CA THR A 22 6.59 0.07 -37.90
C THR A 22 7.37 0.99 -38.85
N ALA A 23 8.17 1.92 -38.31
CA ALA A 23 9.03 2.79 -39.11
C ALA A 23 10.28 2.07 -39.67
N SER A 24 10.70 0.97 -39.05
CA SER A 24 11.96 0.28 -39.39
C SER A 24 11.76 -0.99 -40.21
N VAL A 25 10.59 -1.63 -40.08
CA VAL A 25 10.26 -2.91 -40.69
C VAL A 25 9.11 -2.69 -41.66
N ASP A 26 9.41 -2.72 -42.95
CA ASP A 26 8.39 -2.67 -43.99
C ASP A 26 7.92 -4.09 -44.31
N ARG A 27 6.82 -4.51 -43.67
CA ARG A 27 6.22 -5.83 -43.88
C ARG A 27 4.86 -5.68 -44.55
N THR A 28 4.69 -6.39 -45.65
CA THR A 28 3.43 -6.45 -46.39
C THR A 28 2.39 -7.32 -45.67
N ARG A 29 1.12 -6.92 -45.79
CA ARG A 29 -0.02 -7.65 -45.24
C ARG A 29 -0.22 -9.00 -45.94
N PRO A 30 -0.91 -9.97 -45.32
CA PRO A 30 -1.18 -11.27 -45.94
C PRO A 30 -1.95 -11.15 -47.26
N ASP A 31 -1.61 -12.01 -48.23
CA ASP A 31 -2.27 -12.06 -49.54
C ASP A 31 -3.54 -12.92 -49.48
N VAL A 32 -4.55 -12.39 -48.79
CA VAL A 32 -5.87 -13.01 -48.61
C VAL A 32 -6.96 -11.96 -48.80
N GLU A 33 -8.19 -12.41 -49.05
CA GLU A 33 -9.34 -11.51 -49.16
C GLU A 33 -9.53 -10.72 -47.85
N ARG A 34 -9.47 -9.38 -47.95
CA ARG A 34 -9.56 -8.47 -46.81
C ARG A 34 -11.00 -8.01 -46.66
N LEU A 35 -11.52 -8.13 -45.43
CA LEU A 35 -12.89 -7.74 -45.10
C LEU A 35 -13.04 -6.23 -44.80
N ASP A 36 -11.94 -5.51 -44.59
CA ASP A 36 -11.89 -4.09 -44.26
C ASP A 36 -10.73 -3.37 -44.98
N ASP A 37 -10.92 -2.10 -45.33
CA ASP A 37 -9.87 -1.24 -45.87
C ASP A 37 -8.82 -0.89 -44.80
N SER A 38 -7.54 -0.84 -45.20
CA SER A 38 -6.41 -0.59 -44.30
C SER A 38 -5.60 0.64 -44.72
N PRO A 39 -5.17 1.51 -43.78
CA PRO A 39 -4.19 2.54 -44.08
C PRO A 39 -2.83 1.92 -44.48
N PRO A 40 -1.97 2.66 -45.21
CA PRO A 40 -0.72 2.16 -45.78
C PRO A 40 0.41 2.05 -44.74
N THR A 41 0.16 1.33 -43.65
CA THR A 41 1.12 1.07 -42.58
C THR A 41 1.57 -0.39 -42.59
N SER A 42 2.81 -0.62 -42.16
CA SER A 42 3.42 -1.95 -42.06
C SER A 42 2.55 -2.91 -41.25
N SER A 43 2.57 -4.19 -41.62
CA SER A 43 1.81 -5.23 -40.92
C SER A 43 2.47 -5.66 -39.60
N TYR A 44 3.77 -5.42 -39.39
CA TYR A 44 4.50 -5.87 -38.22
C TYR A 44 4.89 -4.74 -37.28
N THR A 45 4.66 -4.82 -35.96
CA THR A 45 3.81 -5.80 -35.23
C THR A 45 2.33 -5.38 -35.26
N SER A 46 1.39 -6.26 -34.87
CA SER A 46 -0.01 -5.85 -34.68
C SER A 46 -0.16 -4.85 -33.53
N GLY A 47 -0.32 -3.56 -33.86
CA GLY A 47 -0.52 -2.48 -32.88
C GLY A 47 -1.79 -2.66 -32.03
N HIS A 48 -2.89 -3.13 -32.62
CA HIS A 48 -4.14 -3.42 -31.89
C HIS A 48 -3.97 -4.55 -30.87
N THR A 49 -3.27 -5.63 -31.26
CA THR A 49 -2.98 -6.74 -30.35
C THR A 49 -2.03 -6.28 -29.25
N GLY A 50 -1.01 -5.49 -29.56
CA GLY A 50 -0.07 -4.94 -28.59
C GLY A 50 -0.74 -4.00 -27.58
N ALA A 51 -1.55 -3.05 -28.04
CA ALA A 51 -2.27 -2.12 -27.17
C ALA A 51 -3.30 -2.84 -26.29
N ALA A 52 -4.05 -3.79 -26.85
CA ALA A 52 -4.96 -4.63 -26.07
C ALA A 52 -4.20 -5.42 -25.00
N THR A 53 -3.04 -5.98 -25.33
CA THR A 53 -2.20 -6.70 -24.36
C THR A 53 -1.74 -5.78 -23.24
N ALA A 54 -1.16 -4.62 -23.56
CA ALA A 54 -0.67 -3.67 -22.56
C ALA A 54 -1.80 -3.21 -21.62
N LEU A 55 -2.99 -2.91 -22.16
CA LEU A 55 -4.12 -2.44 -21.36
C LEU A 55 -4.74 -3.57 -20.53
N TYR A 56 -5.21 -4.65 -21.17
CA TYR A 56 -6.01 -5.67 -20.50
C TYR A 56 -5.17 -6.61 -19.64
N ALA A 57 -3.94 -6.97 -20.05
CA ALA A 57 -3.04 -7.71 -19.18
C ALA A 57 -2.53 -6.83 -18.02
N GLY A 58 -2.31 -5.54 -18.25
CA GLY A 58 -1.99 -4.59 -17.18
C GLY A 58 -3.13 -4.50 -16.15
N LEU A 59 -4.38 -4.41 -16.60
CA LEU A 59 -5.56 -4.45 -15.72
C LEU A 59 -5.66 -5.79 -14.96
N ALA A 60 -5.37 -6.92 -15.62
CA ALA A 60 -5.36 -8.23 -14.97
C ALA A 60 -4.33 -8.29 -13.84
N VAL A 61 -3.12 -7.72 -14.03
CA VAL A 61 -2.09 -7.61 -12.98
C VAL A 61 -2.61 -6.78 -11.79
N LEU A 62 -3.29 -5.66 -12.04
CA LEU A 62 -3.87 -4.84 -10.98
C LEU A 62 -4.99 -5.57 -10.23
N VAL A 63 -5.87 -6.29 -10.95
CA VAL A 63 -6.94 -7.10 -10.34
C VAL A 63 -6.35 -8.17 -9.45
N LEU A 64 -5.35 -8.94 -9.93
CA LEU A 64 -4.74 -10.03 -9.17
C LEU A 64 -3.96 -9.53 -7.95
N SER A 65 -3.34 -8.35 -8.03
CA SER A 65 -2.53 -7.79 -6.95
C SER A 65 -3.34 -7.02 -5.90
N ARG A 66 -4.51 -6.45 -6.26
CA ARG A 66 -5.23 -5.52 -5.38
C ARG A 66 -6.63 -5.95 -4.99
N VAL A 67 -7.34 -6.73 -5.82
CA VAL A 67 -8.71 -7.16 -5.50
C VAL A 67 -8.64 -8.37 -4.58
N ARG A 68 -9.27 -8.28 -3.41
CA ARG A 68 -9.44 -9.41 -2.48
C ARG A 68 -10.71 -10.19 -2.83
N GLY A 69 -10.65 -11.51 -2.70
CA GLY A 69 -11.80 -12.40 -2.95
C GLY A 69 -11.59 -13.40 -4.09
N PRO A 70 -12.46 -14.42 -4.21
CA PRO A 70 -12.31 -15.51 -5.17
C PRO A 70 -12.55 -15.06 -6.62
N TRP A 71 -13.37 -14.02 -6.83
CA TRP A 71 -13.73 -13.48 -8.15
C TRP A 71 -12.59 -12.82 -8.92
N ARG A 72 -11.47 -12.49 -8.26
CA ARG A 72 -10.31 -11.86 -8.91
C ARG A 72 -9.70 -12.74 -10.01
N ARG A 73 -9.70 -14.07 -9.82
CA ARG A 73 -9.14 -15.04 -10.77
C ARG A 73 -9.97 -15.15 -12.05
N PRO A 74 -11.29 -15.39 -11.99
CA PRO A 74 -12.11 -15.41 -13.21
C PRO A 74 -12.15 -14.05 -13.90
N LEU A 75 -12.15 -12.94 -13.16
CA LEU A 75 -12.07 -11.60 -13.76
C LEU A 75 -10.75 -11.36 -14.49
N ALA A 76 -9.61 -11.73 -13.88
CA ALA A 76 -8.31 -11.63 -14.53
C ALA A 76 -8.21 -12.54 -15.77
N ALA A 77 -8.77 -13.74 -15.72
CA ALA A 77 -8.85 -14.64 -16.87
C ALA A 77 -9.67 -14.03 -18.01
N LEU A 78 -10.81 -13.40 -17.71
CA LEU A 78 -11.63 -12.71 -18.69
C LEU A 78 -10.87 -11.54 -19.35
N LEU A 79 -10.12 -10.76 -18.56
CA LEU A 79 -9.28 -9.68 -19.09
C LEU A 79 -8.17 -10.22 -20.01
N LEU A 80 -7.50 -11.31 -19.63
CA LEU A 80 -6.46 -11.94 -20.45
C LEU A 80 -6.99 -12.61 -21.72
N LEU A 81 -8.28 -12.92 -21.78
CA LEU A 81 -8.92 -13.44 -22.99
C LEU A 81 -9.06 -12.38 -24.09
N VAL A 82 -9.23 -11.10 -23.71
CA VAL A 82 -9.48 -10.02 -24.69
C VAL A 82 -8.35 -9.85 -25.70
N PRO A 83 -7.05 -9.77 -25.33
CA PRO A 83 -5.96 -9.67 -26.31
C PRO A 83 -5.90 -10.85 -27.28
N LEU A 84 -6.26 -12.06 -26.84
CA LEU A 84 -6.29 -13.26 -27.68
C LEU A 84 -7.42 -13.17 -28.71
N LEU A 85 -8.61 -12.74 -28.27
CA LEU A 85 -9.75 -12.52 -29.16
C LEU A 85 -9.47 -11.41 -30.18
N VAL A 86 -8.81 -10.32 -29.76
CA VAL A 86 -8.36 -9.26 -30.67
C VAL A 86 -7.36 -9.81 -31.69
N GLY A 87 -6.39 -10.62 -31.26
CA GLY A 87 -5.44 -11.29 -32.15
C GLY A 87 -6.15 -12.17 -33.19
N LEU A 88 -7.05 -13.04 -32.76
CA LEU A 88 -7.83 -13.92 -33.63
C LEU A 88 -8.67 -13.12 -34.64
N ALA A 89 -9.33 -12.05 -34.18
CA ALA A 89 -10.12 -11.16 -35.01
C ALA A 89 -9.30 -10.45 -36.09
N ARG A 90 -8.00 -10.21 -35.85
CA ARG A 90 -7.08 -9.61 -36.82
C ARG A 90 -6.56 -10.62 -37.85
N LEU A 91 -6.34 -11.87 -37.44
CA LEU A 91 -6.02 -12.97 -38.36
C LEU A 91 -7.22 -13.28 -39.27
N TYR A 92 -8.42 -13.38 -38.69
CA TYR A 92 -9.65 -13.70 -39.41
C TYR A 92 -9.98 -12.67 -40.49
N ARG A 93 -9.71 -11.38 -40.25
CA ARG A 93 -9.91 -10.31 -41.24
C ARG A 93 -8.80 -10.20 -42.29
N GLY A 94 -7.79 -11.06 -42.23
CA GLY A 94 -6.63 -11.00 -43.14
C GLY A 94 -5.73 -9.78 -42.92
N MET A 95 -5.83 -9.11 -41.75
CA MET A 95 -5.12 -7.85 -41.52
C MET A 95 -3.64 -8.03 -41.15
N HIS A 96 -3.29 -9.19 -40.62
CA HIS A 96 -2.00 -9.47 -40.00
C HIS A 96 -1.62 -10.96 -40.16
N HIS A 97 -0.33 -11.24 -40.27
CA HIS A 97 0.20 -12.61 -40.20
C HIS A 97 0.14 -13.13 -38.75
N PRO A 98 0.11 -14.46 -38.52
CA PRO A 98 0.21 -15.03 -37.16
C PRO A 98 1.41 -14.50 -36.36
N THR A 99 2.54 -14.26 -37.04
CA THR A 99 3.75 -13.69 -36.44
C THR A 99 3.61 -12.21 -36.07
N ASP A 100 2.77 -11.44 -36.74
CA ASP A 100 2.48 -10.04 -36.39
C ASP A 100 1.68 -9.96 -35.07
N VAL A 101 0.73 -10.88 -34.88
CA VAL A 101 -0.06 -11.02 -33.65
C VAL A 101 0.84 -11.47 -32.49
N ALA A 102 1.69 -12.48 -32.72
CA ALA A 102 2.67 -12.91 -31.72
C ALA A 102 3.62 -11.77 -31.32
N GLY A 103 4.11 -11.00 -32.30
CA GLY A 103 4.93 -9.81 -32.05
C GLY A 103 4.20 -8.74 -31.23
N GLY A 104 2.90 -8.53 -31.50
CA GLY A 104 2.06 -7.63 -30.72
C GLY A 104 1.91 -8.07 -29.26
N LEU A 105 1.59 -9.35 -29.02
CA LEU A 105 1.49 -9.93 -27.68
C LEU A 105 2.82 -9.79 -26.91
N LEU A 106 3.94 -10.09 -27.57
CA LEU A 106 5.28 -9.97 -26.98
C LEU A 106 5.62 -8.53 -26.61
N ASN A 107 5.42 -7.58 -27.53
CA ASN A 107 5.68 -6.16 -27.29
C ASN A 107 4.87 -5.63 -26.10
N GLY A 108 3.56 -5.90 -26.07
CA GLY A 108 2.70 -5.50 -24.95
C GLY A 108 3.11 -6.12 -23.62
N SER A 109 3.42 -7.42 -23.61
CA SER A 109 3.84 -8.12 -22.39
C SER A 109 5.19 -7.64 -21.87
N LEU A 110 6.18 -7.46 -22.76
CA LEU A 110 7.51 -6.99 -22.38
C LEU A 110 7.47 -5.55 -21.85
N SER A 111 6.69 -4.68 -22.49
CA SER A 111 6.48 -3.30 -22.03
C SER A 111 5.91 -3.27 -20.61
N LEU A 112 4.93 -4.12 -20.31
CA LEU A 112 4.39 -4.27 -18.95
C LEU A 112 5.40 -4.82 -17.95
N ILE A 113 6.26 -5.77 -18.34
CA ILE A 113 7.30 -6.30 -17.45
C ILE A 113 8.32 -5.20 -17.12
N VAL A 114 8.77 -4.44 -18.12
CA VAL A 114 9.75 -3.35 -17.95
C VAL A 114 9.18 -2.27 -17.02
N VAL A 115 7.99 -1.77 -17.32
CA VAL A 115 7.34 -0.73 -16.52
C VAL A 115 6.95 -1.27 -15.14
N GLY A 116 6.49 -2.52 -15.05
CA GLY A 116 6.18 -3.18 -13.78
C GLY A 116 7.41 -3.26 -12.88
N ARG A 117 8.58 -3.61 -13.42
CA ARG A 117 9.83 -3.60 -12.66
C ARG A 117 10.27 -2.20 -12.24
N ALA A 118 10.08 -1.18 -13.07
CA ALA A 118 10.49 0.19 -12.70
C ALA A 118 9.53 0.87 -11.71
N VAL A 119 8.23 0.61 -11.84
CA VAL A 119 7.18 1.34 -11.11
C VAL A 119 6.66 0.56 -9.92
N LEU A 120 6.58 -0.77 -10.01
CA LEU A 120 5.99 -1.64 -8.98
C LEU A 120 7.04 -2.42 -8.18
N ALA A 121 8.29 -2.56 -8.66
CA ALA A 121 9.34 -3.00 -7.75
C ALA A 121 9.57 -1.87 -6.75
N ASP A 122 9.44 -2.20 -5.46
CA ASP A 122 10.05 -1.36 -4.44
C ASP A 122 11.55 -1.43 -4.70
N HIS A 123 12.13 -0.33 -5.20
CA HIS A 123 13.55 -0.10 -5.12
C HIS A 123 13.91 0.16 -3.66
N SER A 124 13.75 -0.86 -2.81
CA SER A 124 14.76 -1.07 -1.79
C SER A 124 16.00 -1.45 -2.58
N TRP A 125 16.85 -0.46 -2.79
CA TRP A 125 18.25 -0.69 -3.03
C TRP A 125 18.72 -1.54 -1.86
N ALA A 126 18.65 -2.86 -2.02
CA ALA A 126 19.41 -3.78 -1.23
C ALA A 126 20.86 -3.41 -1.53
N ALA A 127 21.40 -2.53 -0.71
CA ALA A 127 22.82 -2.23 -0.70
C ALA A 127 23.51 -3.59 -0.72
N ARG A 128 24.45 -3.79 -1.66
CA ARG A 128 25.34 -4.94 -1.58
C ARG A 128 25.90 -4.93 -0.16
N PRO A 129 25.74 -6.01 0.62
CA PRO A 129 26.34 -6.07 1.93
C PRO A 129 27.84 -5.74 1.75
N PRO A 130 28.40 -4.83 2.57
CA PRO A 130 29.80 -4.48 2.45
C PRO A 130 30.66 -5.76 2.63
N ALA A 131 31.87 -5.77 2.08
CA ALA A 131 32.68 -6.99 2.00
C ALA A 131 33.00 -7.63 3.37
N ASP A 132 32.85 -6.84 4.44
CA ASP A 132 33.00 -7.16 5.85
C ASP A 132 31.67 -7.54 6.54
N ALA A 133 30.57 -7.71 5.79
CA ALA A 133 29.26 -8.00 6.38
C ALA A 133 29.24 -9.28 7.22
N MET A 134 30.08 -10.26 6.90
CA MET A 134 30.24 -11.46 7.72
C MET A 134 30.93 -11.13 9.04
N ASP A 135 32.00 -10.33 9.02
CA ASP A 135 32.71 -9.91 10.22
C ASP A 135 31.85 -9.00 11.10
N ILE A 136 31.05 -8.11 10.49
CA ILE A 136 30.06 -7.29 11.17
C ILE A 136 28.95 -8.16 11.79
N ALA A 137 28.47 -9.17 11.08
CA ALA A 137 27.45 -10.09 11.58
C ALA A 137 27.96 -10.96 12.73
N VAL A 138 29.20 -11.45 12.65
CA VAL A 138 29.87 -12.21 13.71
C VAL A 138 30.09 -11.33 14.93
N ALA A 139 30.65 -10.12 14.76
CA ALA A 139 30.83 -9.18 15.86
C ALA A 139 29.49 -8.70 16.49
N ALA A 140 28.43 -8.57 15.71
CA ALA A 140 27.09 -8.27 16.20
C ALA A 140 26.45 -9.46 16.93
N ALA A 141 26.70 -10.69 16.48
CA ALA A 141 26.27 -11.91 17.15
C ALA A 141 27.00 -12.09 18.50
N GLU A 142 28.29 -11.78 18.56
CA GLU A 142 29.08 -11.78 19.79
C GLU A 142 28.64 -10.67 20.75
N ARG A 143 28.31 -9.47 20.27
CA ARG A 143 27.70 -8.40 21.09
C ARG A 143 26.31 -8.75 21.61
N ARG A 144 25.54 -9.59 20.89
CA ARG A 144 24.24 -10.13 21.33
C ARG A 144 24.33 -11.20 22.42
N ALA A 145 25.52 -11.70 22.72
CA ALA A 145 25.72 -12.79 23.70
C ALA A 145 25.70 -12.33 25.18
N ALA A 146 25.45 -11.05 25.49
CA ALA A 146 25.23 -10.58 26.85
C ALA A 146 23.72 -10.63 27.21
N PRO A 147 23.31 -11.27 28.34
CA PRO A 147 21.91 -11.51 28.63
C PRO A 147 21.27 -10.30 29.32
N ALA A 148 20.79 -9.34 28.54
CA ALA A 148 19.71 -8.45 28.99
C ALA A 148 18.39 -9.07 28.52
N ARG A 149 17.50 -9.44 29.45
CA ARG A 149 16.16 -9.96 29.14
C ARG A 149 15.31 -8.81 28.58
N LYS A 150 15.43 -8.53 27.28
CA LYS A 150 14.66 -7.48 26.62
C LYS A 150 13.17 -7.82 26.64
N HIS A 151 12.37 -7.07 27.39
CA HIS A 151 10.93 -7.27 27.48
C HIS A 151 10.21 -6.45 26.40
N ALA A 152 9.72 -7.11 25.36
CA ALA A 152 8.86 -6.51 24.35
C ALA A 152 7.39 -6.91 24.56
N THR A 153 6.50 -5.94 24.40
CA THR A 153 5.06 -6.16 24.34
C THR A 153 4.53 -5.79 22.97
N VAL A 154 3.77 -6.69 22.36
CA VAL A 154 3.13 -6.52 21.06
C VAL A 154 1.63 -6.33 21.27
N VAL A 155 1.15 -5.12 21.05
CA VAL A 155 -0.28 -4.78 21.08
C VAL A 155 -0.87 -5.08 19.71
N VAL A 156 -1.80 -6.03 19.65
CA VAL A 156 -2.34 -6.56 18.39
C VAL A 156 -3.82 -6.25 18.28
N ASN A 157 -4.24 -5.72 17.15
CA ASN A 157 -5.64 -5.67 16.79
C ASN A 157 -6.04 -6.96 16.05
N PRO A 158 -6.78 -7.90 16.70
CA PRO A 158 -7.08 -9.21 16.11
C PRO A 158 -8.08 -9.13 14.94
N THR A 159 -8.79 -8.01 14.76
CA THR A 159 -9.78 -7.87 13.67
C THR A 159 -9.12 -7.66 12.30
N VAL A 160 -7.88 -7.18 12.28
CA VAL A 160 -7.13 -6.87 11.06
C VAL A 160 -5.82 -7.66 10.96
N THR A 161 -5.52 -8.50 11.96
CA THR A 161 -4.28 -9.28 12.05
C THR A 161 -4.61 -10.75 12.08
N ASP A 162 -4.13 -11.50 11.08
CA ASP A 162 -4.29 -12.95 11.04
C ASP A 162 -3.21 -13.70 11.87
N PRO A 163 -3.46 -14.96 12.25
CA PRO A 163 -2.50 -15.75 13.04
C PRO A 163 -1.12 -15.92 12.38
N ALA A 164 -1.05 -16.04 11.06
CA ALA A 164 0.24 -16.22 10.37
C ALA A 164 1.09 -14.95 10.44
N THR A 165 0.46 -13.77 10.38
CA THR A 165 1.14 -12.50 10.65
C THR A 165 1.69 -12.46 12.08
N ARG A 166 0.89 -12.85 13.09
CA ARG A 166 1.33 -12.91 14.50
C ARG A 166 2.55 -13.83 14.68
N ASP A 167 2.53 -15.03 14.08
CA ASP A 167 3.64 -15.98 14.13
C ASP A 167 4.91 -15.42 13.46
N GLN A 168 4.74 -14.72 12.34
CA GLN A 168 5.85 -14.06 11.63
C GLN A 168 6.49 -12.96 12.49
N LEU A 169 5.69 -12.15 13.20
CA LEU A 169 6.20 -11.11 14.10
C LEU A 169 6.97 -11.75 15.27
N ALA A 170 6.45 -12.84 15.85
CA ALA A 170 7.13 -13.57 16.92
C ALA A 170 8.51 -14.08 16.48
N LEU A 171 8.60 -14.62 15.26
CA LEU A 171 9.87 -15.09 14.68
C LEU A 171 10.88 -13.94 14.51
N VAL A 172 10.45 -12.80 13.97
CA VAL A 172 11.32 -11.62 13.78
C VAL A 172 11.81 -11.09 15.13
N LEU A 173 10.95 -11.00 16.15
CA LEU A 173 11.33 -10.60 17.51
C LEU A 173 12.37 -11.56 18.11
N ALA A 174 12.16 -12.87 17.98
CA ALA A 174 13.09 -13.87 18.46
C ALA A 174 14.47 -13.77 17.78
N GLN A 175 14.50 -13.52 16.46
CA GLN A 175 15.75 -13.29 15.71
C GLN A 175 16.53 -12.05 16.20
N HIS A 176 15.84 -11.07 16.79
CA HIS A 176 16.43 -9.84 17.33
C HIS A 176 16.70 -9.89 18.84
N GLY A 177 16.56 -11.07 19.48
CA GLY A 177 16.90 -11.29 20.88
C GLY A 177 15.75 -11.09 21.87
N TYR A 178 14.54 -10.79 21.41
CA TYR A 178 13.34 -10.73 22.26
C TYR A 178 12.77 -12.14 22.44
N ARG A 179 13.33 -12.88 23.40
CA ARG A 179 12.90 -14.25 23.70
C ARG A 179 11.71 -14.19 24.68
N ALA A 180 10.52 -14.56 24.21
CA ALA A 180 9.22 -14.47 24.89
C ALA A 180 8.59 -13.05 24.95
N PRO A 181 8.29 -12.42 23.80
CA PRO A 181 7.48 -11.21 23.78
C PRO A 181 6.05 -11.50 24.27
N SER A 182 5.46 -10.55 25.01
CA SER A 182 4.06 -10.61 25.40
C SER A 182 3.19 -10.13 24.25
N PHE A 183 2.25 -10.94 23.78
CA PHE A 183 1.25 -10.53 22.80
C PHE A 183 -0.07 -10.23 23.52
N VAL A 184 -0.56 -9.01 23.38
CA VAL A 184 -1.79 -8.55 24.04
C VAL A 184 -2.78 -8.09 22.98
N ASP A 185 -3.96 -8.68 22.98
CA ASP A 185 -5.02 -8.32 22.04
C ASP A 185 -5.79 -7.08 22.52
N THR A 186 -6.06 -6.17 21.58
CA THR A 186 -6.99 -5.05 21.79
C THR A 186 -8.42 -5.57 21.83
N THR A 187 -9.32 -4.80 22.44
CA THR A 187 -10.75 -5.10 22.48
C THR A 187 -11.55 -4.02 21.73
N ALA A 188 -12.86 -4.24 21.56
CA ALA A 188 -13.74 -3.23 20.97
C ALA A 188 -13.85 -1.98 21.87
N GLN A 189 -13.74 -2.15 23.19
CA GLN A 189 -13.83 -1.09 24.19
C GLN A 189 -12.49 -0.39 24.42
N ASP A 190 -11.38 -1.10 24.20
CA ASP A 190 -10.03 -0.57 24.35
C ASP A 190 -9.17 -0.96 23.15
N THR A 191 -8.94 0.02 22.29
CA THR A 191 -8.26 -0.16 21.00
C THR A 191 -6.73 -0.22 21.12
N GLY A 192 -6.18 -0.32 22.33
CA GLY A 192 -4.74 -0.51 22.58
C GLY A 192 -4.16 0.39 23.67
N GLY A 193 -4.94 1.33 24.20
CA GLY A 193 -4.44 2.31 25.17
C GLY A 193 -4.19 1.68 26.54
N GLY A 194 -5.16 0.96 27.08
CA GLY A 194 -5.03 0.32 28.40
C GLY A 194 -4.01 -0.83 28.38
N GLN A 195 -3.96 -1.63 27.30
CA GLN A 195 -2.94 -2.67 27.13
C GLN A 195 -1.53 -2.08 27.15
N THR A 196 -1.34 -0.94 26.49
CA THR A 196 -0.06 -0.23 26.46
C THR A 196 0.29 0.33 27.82
N ALA A 197 -0.66 0.99 28.50
CA ALA A 197 -0.44 1.52 29.84
C ALA A 197 -0.11 0.43 30.86
N GLU A 198 -0.71 -0.76 30.74
CA GLU A 198 -0.36 -1.92 31.56
C GLU A 198 1.03 -2.46 31.24
N ALA A 199 1.39 -2.57 29.95
CA ALA A 199 2.72 -2.99 29.53
C ALA A 199 3.83 -2.05 30.04
N LEU A 200 3.59 -0.73 29.98
CA LEU A 200 4.51 0.27 30.51
C LEU A 200 4.68 0.14 32.03
N ARG A 201 3.57 -0.01 32.78
CA ARG A 201 3.63 -0.28 34.23
C ARG A 201 4.35 -1.60 34.55
N GLY A 202 4.26 -2.59 33.66
CA GLY A 202 4.96 -3.86 33.72
C GLY A 202 6.44 -3.81 33.32
N GLY A 203 6.98 -2.63 33.02
CA GLY A 203 8.39 -2.44 32.67
C GLY A 203 8.75 -2.89 31.25
N ALA A 204 7.82 -2.79 30.30
CA ALA A 204 8.14 -3.04 28.90
C ALA A 204 9.23 -2.08 28.41
N GLU A 205 10.27 -2.63 27.78
CA GLU A 205 11.39 -1.87 27.20
C GLU A 205 11.16 -1.56 25.71
N LEU A 206 10.16 -2.19 25.10
CA LEU A 206 9.75 -2.00 23.72
C LEU A 206 8.26 -2.25 23.60
N ILE A 207 7.54 -1.31 22.96
CA ILE A 207 6.17 -1.52 22.52
C ILE A 207 6.15 -1.70 21.00
N VAL A 208 5.49 -2.75 20.53
CA VAL A 208 5.22 -2.98 19.12
C VAL A 208 3.71 -2.89 18.91
N VAL A 209 3.25 -2.06 17.98
CA VAL A 209 1.82 -1.94 17.66
C VAL A 209 1.53 -2.55 16.29
N CYS A 210 0.70 -3.60 16.25
CA CYS A 210 0.17 -4.18 15.01
C CYS A 210 -1.32 -3.94 14.92
N GLY A 211 -1.71 -2.95 14.12
CA GLY A 211 -3.09 -2.57 13.94
C GLY A 211 -3.27 -1.53 12.84
N GLY A 212 -4.48 -0.95 12.77
CA GLY A 212 -4.77 0.21 11.94
C GLY A 212 -4.56 1.53 12.67
N ASP A 213 -4.92 2.64 12.00
CA ASP A 213 -4.66 4.00 12.49
C ASP A 213 -5.27 4.28 13.87
N GLY A 214 -6.46 3.73 14.17
CA GLY A 214 -7.09 3.87 15.48
C GLY A 214 -6.30 3.21 16.61
N THR A 215 -5.79 2.00 16.37
CA THR A 215 -4.93 1.26 17.32
C THR A 215 -3.59 1.98 17.50
N VAL A 216 -2.97 2.43 16.39
CA VAL A 216 -1.72 3.21 16.45
C VAL A 216 -1.90 4.49 17.26
N ARG A 217 -2.99 5.23 17.05
CA ARG A 217 -3.33 6.43 17.84
C ARG A 217 -3.46 6.11 19.32
N ALA A 218 -4.24 5.08 19.68
CA ALA A 218 -4.47 4.72 21.09
C ALA A 218 -3.18 4.28 21.80
N VAL A 219 -2.32 3.51 21.13
CA VAL A 219 -1.00 3.15 21.66
C VAL A 219 -0.11 4.39 21.79
N ALA A 220 -0.04 5.24 20.76
CA ALA A 220 0.79 6.45 20.81
C ALA A 220 0.37 7.43 21.92
N ASP A 221 -0.94 7.57 22.14
CA ASP A 221 -1.50 8.39 23.22
C ASP A 221 -1.06 7.87 24.61
N ALA A 222 -1.16 6.55 24.83
CA ALA A 222 -0.68 5.93 26.07
C ALA A 222 0.84 5.97 26.22
N MET A 223 1.59 6.06 25.12
CA MET A 223 3.05 6.14 25.09
C MET A 223 3.60 7.55 25.30
N ALA A 224 2.77 8.59 25.24
CA ALA A 224 3.20 9.98 25.29
C ALA A 224 4.06 10.25 26.54
N GLY A 225 5.30 10.69 26.33
CA GLY A 225 6.24 10.99 27.42
C GLY A 225 6.84 9.78 28.15
N SER A 226 6.55 8.55 27.72
CA SER A 226 7.09 7.34 28.40
C SER A 226 8.59 7.13 28.18
N GLY A 227 9.15 7.64 27.07
CA GLY A 227 10.53 7.39 26.65
C GLY A 227 10.80 5.97 26.16
N VAL A 228 9.81 5.07 26.22
CA VAL A 228 9.92 3.70 25.70
C VAL A 228 9.79 3.72 24.17
N PRO A 229 10.64 3.02 23.42
CA PRO A 229 10.52 2.94 21.96
C PRO A 229 9.20 2.28 21.50
N LEU A 230 8.60 2.85 20.45
CA LEU A 230 7.43 2.31 19.75
C LEU A 230 7.80 1.86 18.34
N VAL A 231 7.50 0.62 17.98
CA VAL A 231 7.62 0.10 16.61
C VAL A 231 6.23 -0.03 15.98
N LEU A 232 6.06 0.57 14.80
CA LEU A 232 4.81 0.56 14.04
C LEU A 232 4.79 -0.62 13.06
N VAL A 233 3.78 -1.49 13.19
CA VAL A 233 3.56 -2.62 12.28
C VAL A 233 2.22 -2.42 11.54
N PRO A 234 2.25 -2.19 10.22
CA PRO A 234 1.06 -1.85 9.44
C PRO A 234 0.16 -3.07 9.20
N CYS A 235 -0.86 -3.23 10.05
CA CYS A 235 -1.83 -4.33 9.94
C CYS A 235 -3.21 -3.83 9.47
N GLY A 236 -3.45 -2.50 9.44
CA GLY A 236 -4.72 -1.91 8.98
C GLY A 236 -4.77 -1.53 7.50
N THR A 237 -5.87 -0.87 7.10
CA THR A 237 -6.11 -0.44 5.72
C THR A 237 -5.42 0.89 5.37
N GLY A 238 -5.50 1.89 6.27
CA GLY A 238 -4.95 3.23 6.04
C GLY A 238 -3.44 3.28 6.27
N ASN A 239 -3.01 2.99 7.49
CA ASN A 239 -1.61 3.00 7.95
C ASN A 239 -0.93 4.36 7.65
N LEU A 240 -1.64 5.45 7.93
CA LEU A 240 -1.26 6.82 7.59
C LEU A 240 0.10 7.18 8.17
N LEU A 241 0.34 6.90 9.46
CA LEU A 241 1.61 7.23 10.10
C LEU A 241 2.78 6.46 9.47
N VAL A 242 2.62 5.15 9.26
CA VAL A 242 3.63 4.30 8.58
C VAL A 242 3.97 4.86 7.20
N ARG A 243 2.94 5.26 6.43
CA ARG A 243 3.12 5.84 5.09
C ARG A 243 3.81 7.20 5.11
N ASN A 244 3.41 8.08 6.03
CA ASN A 244 3.99 9.42 6.17
C ASN A 244 5.46 9.35 6.56
N LEU A 245 5.84 8.35 7.38
CA LEU A 245 7.23 8.09 7.76
C LEU A 245 8.03 7.30 6.71
N GLY A 246 7.42 6.91 5.58
CA GLY A 246 8.08 6.14 4.53
C GLY A 246 8.48 4.72 4.95
N LEU A 247 7.84 4.17 5.99
CA LEU A 247 8.16 2.85 6.53
C LEU A 247 7.63 1.72 5.61
N PRO A 248 8.25 0.52 5.65
CA PRO A 248 7.77 -0.62 4.89
C PRO A 248 6.30 -0.94 5.18
N ILE A 249 5.52 -1.31 4.16
CA ILE A 249 4.10 -1.61 4.31
C ILE A 249 3.82 -3.08 4.65
N ARG A 250 4.83 -3.95 4.58
CA ARG A 250 4.71 -5.37 4.97
C ARG A 250 4.98 -5.50 6.48
N PRO A 251 4.11 -6.14 7.27
CA PRO A 251 4.26 -6.23 8.73
C PRO A 251 5.65 -6.66 9.22
N ALA A 252 6.17 -7.78 8.70
CA ALA A 252 7.46 -8.30 9.13
C ALA A 252 8.65 -7.42 8.74
N ASP A 253 8.60 -6.77 7.56
CA ASP A 253 9.63 -5.83 7.14
C ASP A 253 9.62 -4.58 8.03
N ALA A 254 8.43 -4.06 8.34
CA ALA A 254 8.28 -2.88 9.19
C ALA A 254 8.83 -3.16 10.59
N LEU A 255 8.52 -4.33 11.15
CA LEU A 255 9.07 -4.78 12.42
C LEU A 255 10.60 -4.92 12.34
N ALA A 256 11.13 -5.62 11.34
CA ALA A 256 12.59 -5.81 11.20
C ALA A 256 13.33 -4.47 11.04
N ALA A 257 12.78 -3.54 10.25
CA ALA A 257 13.30 -2.19 10.12
C ALA A 257 13.25 -1.43 11.45
N GLY A 258 12.14 -1.49 12.18
CA GLY A 258 11.99 -0.85 13.49
C GLY A 258 12.93 -1.41 14.57
N LEU A 259 13.28 -2.69 14.51
CA LEU A 259 14.20 -3.34 15.47
C LEU A 259 15.69 -3.11 15.16
N THR A 260 16.02 -2.64 13.95
CA THR A 260 17.40 -2.39 13.50
C THR A 260 17.70 -0.91 13.29
N GLY A 261 16.66 -0.07 13.20
CA GLY A 261 16.79 1.37 13.05
C GLY A 261 17.13 2.09 14.35
N GLU A 262 17.53 3.35 14.21
CA GLU A 262 17.75 4.27 15.31
C GLU A 262 16.41 4.89 15.77
N PRO A 263 16.15 4.99 17.09
CA PRO A 263 14.96 5.67 17.60
C PRO A 263 14.93 7.15 17.19
N HIS A 264 13.77 7.64 16.78
CA HIS A 264 13.55 9.05 16.51
C HIS A 264 12.39 9.59 17.36
N ALA A 265 12.54 10.80 17.88
CA ALA A 265 11.44 11.47 18.58
C ALA A 265 10.34 11.82 17.58
N LEU A 266 9.09 11.55 17.94
CA LEU A 266 7.92 11.90 17.16
C LEU A 266 7.05 12.87 17.95
N ASP A 267 6.80 14.03 17.38
CA ASP A 267 5.87 15.00 17.96
C ASP A 267 4.43 14.46 17.87
N LEU A 268 3.69 14.62 18.95
CA LEU A 268 2.27 14.29 19.02
C LEU A 268 1.45 15.56 19.14
N GLY A 269 0.37 15.66 18.36
CA GLY A 269 -0.61 16.72 18.55
C GLY A 269 -1.46 16.40 19.77
N ARG A 270 -1.64 17.36 20.69
CA ARG A 270 -2.50 17.22 21.87
C ARG A 270 -3.82 17.96 21.66
N ILE A 271 -4.93 17.33 22.00
CA ILE A 271 -6.27 17.91 21.97
C ILE A 271 -6.84 17.86 23.39
N GLU A 272 -7.34 18.99 23.86
CA GLU A 272 -8.02 19.15 25.13
C GLU A 272 -9.28 20.01 24.93
N GLY A 273 -10.31 19.78 25.72
CA GLY A 273 -11.57 20.51 25.61
C GLY A 273 -12.62 19.99 26.57
N ASP A 274 -13.77 20.66 26.58
CA ASP A 274 -14.89 20.30 27.45
C ASP A 274 -15.55 18.99 27.00
N GLY A 275 -15.83 18.10 27.95
CA GLY A 275 -16.66 16.90 27.70
C GLY A 275 -15.95 15.69 27.11
N PHE A 276 -14.63 15.72 26.93
CA PHE A 276 -13.84 14.53 26.54
C PHE A 276 -12.44 14.59 27.16
N PRO A 277 -11.77 13.43 27.37
CA PRO A 277 -10.44 13.40 27.94
C PRO A 277 -9.41 14.05 27.00
N THR A 278 -8.33 14.61 27.58
CA THR A 278 -7.17 15.02 26.79
C THR A 278 -6.62 13.81 26.04
N VAL A 279 -6.44 13.95 24.72
CA VAL A 279 -5.95 12.88 23.85
C VAL A 279 -4.87 13.39 22.91
N HIS A 280 -3.98 12.51 22.50
CA HIS A 280 -2.99 12.78 21.47
C HIS A 280 -3.36 12.15 20.13
N PHE A 281 -2.87 12.75 19.04
CA PHE A 281 -2.96 12.21 17.68
C PHE A 281 -1.59 12.23 17.00
N THR A 282 -1.40 11.30 16.06
CA THR A 282 -0.14 11.09 15.36
C THR A 282 -0.11 11.61 13.93
N ALA A 283 -1.26 11.91 13.34
CA ALA A 283 -1.36 12.27 11.93
C ALA A 283 -2.26 13.47 11.67
N MET A 284 -3.52 13.41 12.11
CA MET A 284 -4.48 14.48 11.85
C MET A 284 -5.56 14.54 12.92
N ALA A 285 -6.09 15.74 13.12
CA ALA A 285 -7.29 16.04 13.88
C ALA A 285 -8.21 16.91 13.01
N GLY A 286 -9.51 16.70 13.16
CA GLY A 286 -10.53 17.28 12.29
C GLY A 286 -11.79 17.61 13.07
N ALA A 287 -12.50 18.65 12.64
CA ALA A 287 -13.77 19.06 13.22
C ALA A 287 -14.71 19.58 12.12
N GLY A 288 -16.00 19.27 12.27
CA GLY A 288 -17.04 19.66 11.32
C GLY A 288 -17.29 18.59 10.27
N LEU A 289 -17.20 18.97 8.99
CA LEU A 289 -17.64 18.15 7.87
C LEU A 289 -16.85 16.82 7.74
N ASP A 290 -15.56 16.83 8.03
CA ASP A 290 -14.71 15.64 7.98
C ASP A 290 -15.04 14.63 9.09
N ALA A 291 -15.30 15.11 10.30
CA ALA A 291 -15.73 14.33 11.44
C ALA A 291 -17.13 13.73 11.20
N ALA A 292 -18.07 14.53 10.69
CA ALA A 292 -19.42 14.06 10.36
C ALA A 292 -19.40 12.96 9.28
N MET A 293 -18.53 13.08 8.27
CA MET A 293 -18.34 12.04 7.27
C MET A 293 -17.77 10.75 7.86
N LEU A 294 -16.83 10.85 8.80
CA LEU A 294 -16.24 9.69 9.48
C LEU A 294 -17.25 8.97 10.38
N GLU A 295 -18.11 9.72 11.06
CA GLU A 295 -19.15 9.21 11.96
C GLU A 295 -20.28 8.49 11.21
N GLU A 296 -20.68 8.97 10.02
CA GLU A 296 -21.67 8.30 9.17
C GLU A 296 -21.13 7.02 8.49
N THR A 297 -19.81 6.88 8.33
CA THR A 297 -19.21 5.64 7.80
C THR A 297 -19.20 4.52 8.85
N SER A 298 -20.30 3.78 8.95
CA SER A 298 -20.39 2.53 9.72
C SER A 298 -19.24 1.55 9.38
N ASP A 299 -18.75 0.81 10.38
CA ASP A 299 -17.67 -0.18 10.21
C ASP A 299 -17.99 -1.30 9.20
N ARG A 300 -19.28 -1.49 8.88
CA ARG A 300 -19.76 -2.40 7.82
C ARG A 300 -19.63 -1.81 6.41
N ALA A 301 -19.67 -0.49 6.25
CA ALA A 301 -19.49 0.18 4.96
C ALA A 301 -18.01 0.26 4.54
N LYS A 302 -17.07 0.25 5.51
CA LYS A 302 -15.61 0.31 5.27
C LYS A 302 -15.05 -0.88 4.50
N SER A 303 -15.73 -2.04 4.47
CA SER A 303 -15.25 -3.25 3.79
C SER A 303 -15.94 -3.55 2.45
N ALA A 304 -17.10 -2.94 2.17
CA ALA A 304 -17.93 -3.31 1.02
C ALA A 304 -17.95 -2.27 -0.13
N LEU A 305 -17.76 -0.98 0.14
CA LEU A 305 -17.71 0.05 -0.90
C LEU A 305 -16.60 1.05 -0.59
N GLY A 306 -15.53 1.04 -1.39
CA GLY A 306 -14.38 1.94 -1.26
C GLY A 306 -14.68 3.42 -1.55
N TRP A 307 -13.75 4.12 -2.20
CA TRP A 307 -13.77 5.56 -2.53
C TRP A 307 -15.15 6.19 -2.89
N PRO A 308 -16.09 5.52 -3.59
CA PRO A 308 -17.42 6.07 -3.86
C PRO A 308 -18.26 6.39 -2.62
N ALA A 309 -18.11 5.65 -1.50
CA ALA A 309 -18.85 5.93 -0.26
C ALA A 309 -18.38 7.25 0.38
N TYR A 310 -17.08 7.52 0.35
CA TYR A 310 -16.50 8.80 0.79
C TYR A 310 -16.99 9.98 -0.06
N VAL A 311 -17.10 9.80 -1.39
CA VAL A 311 -17.61 10.83 -2.29
C VAL A 311 -19.09 11.11 -2.05
N LEU A 312 -19.91 10.07 -1.84
CA LEU A 312 -21.35 10.23 -1.55
C LEU A 312 -21.60 10.86 -0.17
N ALA A 313 -20.82 10.48 0.85
CA ALA A 313 -20.86 11.10 2.18
C ALA A 313 -20.47 12.58 2.10
N GLY A 314 -19.41 12.90 1.36
CA GLY A 314 -19.00 14.28 1.10
C GLY A 314 -20.07 15.10 0.40
N ALA A 315 -20.76 14.54 -0.59
CA ALA A 315 -21.84 15.21 -1.31
C ALA A 315 -23.07 15.48 -0.42
N ARG A 316 -23.39 14.60 0.55
CA ARG A 316 -24.47 14.83 1.52
C ARG A 316 -24.09 15.86 2.58
N GLY A 317 -22.84 15.83 3.04
CA GLY A 317 -22.33 16.76 4.02
C GLY A 317 -22.23 18.22 3.53
N LEU A 318 -22.28 18.47 2.21
CA LEU A 318 -22.45 19.83 1.66
C LEU A 318 -23.76 20.51 2.08
N ARG A 319 -24.75 19.75 2.60
CA ARG A 319 -26.00 20.27 3.17
C ARG A 319 -25.96 20.42 4.69
N ALA A 320 -24.87 20.03 5.36
CA ALA A 320 -24.73 20.17 6.80
C ALA A 320 -24.59 21.67 7.20
N PRO A 321 -25.13 22.08 8.35
CA PRO A 321 -24.98 23.45 8.83
C PRO A 321 -23.50 23.81 9.02
N ARG A 322 -23.12 25.02 8.61
CA ARG A 322 -21.75 25.51 8.76
C ARG A 322 -21.37 25.58 10.23
N MET A 323 -20.23 25.00 10.57
CA MET A 323 -19.66 25.12 11.91
C MET A 323 -19.13 26.55 12.09
N ARG A 324 -19.63 27.25 13.10
CA ARG A 324 -19.02 28.51 13.55
C ARG A 324 -17.75 28.16 14.32
N LEU A 325 -16.62 28.65 13.85
CA LEU A 325 -15.31 28.36 14.42
C LEU A 325 -14.57 29.66 14.69
N ALA A 326 -13.89 29.72 15.84
CA ALA A 326 -12.91 30.75 16.13
C ALA A 326 -11.55 30.08 16.32
N VAL A 327 -10.53 30.52 15.58
CA VAL A 327 -9.20 29.93 15.59
C VAL A 327 -8.19 30.96 16.05
N ARG A 328 -7.37 30.59 17.03
CA ARG A 328 -6.20 31.38 17.44
C ARG A 328 -4.94 30.56 17.27
N LEU A 329 -3.99 31.09 16.52
CA LEU A 329 -2.68 30.46 16.28
C LEU A 329 -1.62 31.20 17.09
N ASP A 330 -0.80 30.47 17.84
CA ASP A 330 0.37 30.97 18.57
C ASP A 330 0.13 32.24 19.40
N GLY A 331 -1.05 32.33 20.03
CA GLY A 331 -1.46 33.48 20.85
C GLY A 331 -1.81 34.74 20.07
N GLY A 332 -1.88 34.67 18.73
CA GLY A 332 -2.26 35.77 17.84
C GLY A 332 -3.73 36.19 17.92
N PRO A 333 -4.18 37.06 16.99
CA PRO A 333 -5.57 37.49 16.95
C PRO A 333 -6.51 36.33 16.57
N GLU A 334 -7.73 36.37 17.11
CA GLU A 334 -8.75 35.36 16.84
C GLU A 334 -9.34 35.52 15.43
N LEU A 335 -9.37 34.42 14.68
CA LEU A 335 -9.94 34.32 13.34
C LEU A 335 -11.32 33.69 13.42
N HIS A 336 -12.36 34.45 13.09
CA HIS A 336 -13.72 33.94 13.05
C HIS A 336 -14.10 33.41 11.65
N ARG A 337 -14.75 32.25 11.62
CA ARG A 337 -15.36 31.65 10.43
C ARG A 337 -16.82 31.29 10.76
N THR A 338 -17.74 31.83 9.97
CA THR A 338 -19.20 31.64 10.07
C THR A 338 -19.76 30.91 8.85
#